data_AF-A0A821YAF6-F1
#
_entry.id   AF-A0A821YAF6-F1
#
_cell.length_a   1.000
_cell.length_b   1.000
_cell.length_c   1.000
_cell.angle_alpha   90.00
_cell.angle_beta   90.00
_cell.angle_gamma   90.00
#
_symmetry.space_group_name_H-M   'P 1'
#
loop_
_entity.id
_entity.type
_entity.pdbx_description
1 polymer ?
#
loop_
_entity_poly.entity_id
_entity_poly.type
_entity_poly.pdbx_seq_one_letter_code
_entity_poly.pdbx_strand_id
1 'polypeptide(L)' 'FGLIEVDNTQMNFSFIDRSEKTLYQTTMKPRF' A
#
# COMPACT_ATOMS: atom_id res chain seq x y z
N PHE A 1 4.54 10.66 -1.12
CA PHE A 1 3.79 10.07 -2.25
C PHE A 1 3.27 8.70 -1.80
N GLY A 2 2.30 8.13 -2.51
CA GLY A 2 1.73 6.83 -2.17
C GLY A 2 2.01 5.81 -3.28
N LEU A 3 2.34 4.58 -2.91
CA LEU A 3 2.33 3.43 -3.81
C LEU A 3 1.12 2.57 -3.48
N ILE A 4 0.47 2.07 -4.53
CA ILE A 4 -0.64 1.13 -4.43
C ILE A 4 -0.25 -0.10 -5.24
N GLU A 5 -0.16 -1.24 -4.58
CA GLU A 5 0.06 -2.54 -5.22
C GLU A 5 -1.21 -3.36 -5.09
N VAL A 6 -1.68 -3.90 -6.21
CA VAL A 6 -2.91 -4.67 -6.29
C VAL A 6 -2.57 -6.08 -6.71
N ASP A 7 -2.82 -7.03 -5.80
CA ASP A 7 -2.72 -8.45 -6.06
C ASP A 7 -4.14 -9.03 -6.24
N ASN A 8 -4.24 -10.25 -6.77
CA ASN A 8 -5.53 -10.94 -6.95
C ASN A 8 -6.33 -11.15 -5.65
N THR A 9 -5.72 -10.95 -4.48
CA THR A 9 -6.30 -11.23 -3.16
C THR A 9 -6.32 -10.03 -2.21
N GLN A 10 -5.60 -8.96 -2.51
CA GLN A 10 -5.43 -7.83 -1.60
C GLN A 10 -4.90 -6.57 -2.31
N MET A 11 -5.14 -5.42 -1.70
CA MET A 11 -4.55 -4.15 -2.07
C MET A 11 -3.64 -3.64 -0.96
N ASN A 12 -2.40 -3.31 -1.28
CA ASN A 12 -1.42 -2.74 -0.36
C ASN A 12 -1.26 -1.24 -0.64
N PHE A 13 -1.37 -0.43 0.40
CA PHE A 13 -1.17 1.01 0.36
C PHE A 13 0.06 1.37 1.17
N SER A 14 1.05 2.01 0.54
CA SER A 14 2.29 2.43 1.18
C SER A 14 2.47 3.93 1.05
N PHE A 15 2.63 4.64 2.16
CA PHE A 15 2.93 6.06 2.19
C PHE A 15 4.43 6.25 2.36
N ILE A 16 5.05 6.92 1.40
CA ILE A 16 6.50 7.03 1.28
C ILE A 16 6.90 8.50 1.26
N ASP A 17 7.98 8.83 1.97
CA ASP A 17 8.56 10.18 1.97
C ASP A 17 9.55 10.39 0.80
N ARG A 18 10.14 11.59 0.71
CA ARG A 18 11.09 11.93 -0.37
C ARG A 18 12.41 11.16 -0.34
N SER A 19 12.71 10.47 0.76
CA SER A 19 13.89 9.60 0.88
C SER A 19 13.59 8.14 0.51
N GLU A 20 12.42 7.89 -0.09
CA GLU A 20 11.92 6.55 -0.41
C GLU A 20 11.65 5.68 0.84
N LYS A 21 11.59 6.30 2.03
CA LYS A 21 11.28 5.61 3.27
C LYS A 21 9.77 5.43 3.42
N THR A 22 9.33 4.20 3.64
CA THR A 22 7.94 3.91 4.02
C THR A 22 7.64 4.43 5.42
N LEU A 23 6.66 5.32 5.52
CA LEU A 23 6.17 5.90 6.76
C LEU A 23 5.02 5.09 7.36
N TYR A 24 4.14 4.59 6.51
CA TYR A 24 2.96 3.83 6.90
C TYR A 24 2.56 2.87 5.79
N GLN A 25 2.09 1.68 6.17
CA GLN A 25 1.59 0.68 5.23
C GLN A 25 0.32 0.05 5.79
N THR A 26 -0.69 -0.15 4.93
CA THR A 26 -1.92 -0.85 5.27
C THR A 26 -2.38 -1.74 4.13
N THR A 27 -3.07 -2.82 4.46
CA THR A 27 -3.56 -3.81 3.50
C THR A 27 -5.08 -3.90 3.58
N MET A 28 -5.74 -3.76 2.45
CA MET A 28 -7.19 -3.96 2.31
C MET A 28 -7.45 -5.26 1.57
N LYS A 29 -8.14 -6.19 2.24
CA LYS A 29 -8.63 -7.44 1.63
C LYS A 29 -10.08 -7.26 1.19
N PRO A 30 -10.41 -7.46 -0.10
CA PRO A 30 -11.79 -7.46 -0.56
C PRO A 30 -12.61 -8.55 0.18
N ARG A 31 -13.88 -8.27 0.45
CA ARG A 31 -14.83 -9.24 1.01
C ARG A 31 -15.88 -9.58 -0.04
N PHE A 32 -15.49 -10.30 -1.09
CA PHE A 32 -16.44 -10.88 -2.04
C PHE A 32 -16.62 -12.37 -1.74
#